data_AF-A0AA45L5S8-F1
#
_entry.id   AF-A0AA45L5S8-F1
#
_cell.length_a   1.000
_cell.length_b   1.000
_cell.length_c   1.000
_cell.angle_alpha   90.00
_cell.angle_beta   90.00
_cell.angle_gamma   90.00
#
_symmetry.space_group_name_H-M   'P 1'
#
loop_
_entity.id
_entity.type
_entity.pdbx_description
1 polymer ?
#
loop_
_entity_poly.entity_id
_entity_poly.type
_entity_poly.pdbx_seq_one_letter_code
_entity_poly.pdbx_strand_id
1 'polypeptide(L)'
;MGPREANTNDNRFQSTARRADDRRTATVAPTALRGHLNPPASEAEVQAFEREQNVTLPQAYRRFLLELGDGGVGPHYGVLPLHEWSLGESEWPAQESPFDLGRNREEWWEGTWEDDDHPYRGTISVVHQGCANYTLLIVTGQCRGRLLDASLDASFAQVWGDEDFLAWYERWPAEVLAGRGRWG
;
A
#
# COMPACT_ATOMS: atom_id res chain seq x y z
N MET A 1 25.02 29.42 -57.81
CA MET A 1 24.28 28.51 -56.92
C MET A 1 25.00 27.16 -56.95
N GLY A 2 25.47 26.51 -55.90
CA GLY A 2 25.64 26.79 -54.47
C GLY A 2 26.85 25.95 -54.00
N PRO A 3 27.30 26.07 -52.74
CA PRO A 3 28.61 25.56 -52.31
C PRO A 3 28.54 24.31 -51.43
N ARG A 4 29.75 23.81 -51.07
CA ARG A 4 30.16 23.01 -49.89
C ARG A 4 30.14 21.49 -50.05
N GLU A 5 31.32 20.89 -50.21
CA GLU A 5 32.35 20.58 -49.19
C GLU A 5 32.05 19.28 -48.44
N ALA A 6 32.91 18.30 -48.72
CA ALA A 6 33.00 17.02 -48.06
C ALA A 6 33.91 17.12 -46.83
N ASN A 7 33.47 16.56 -45.71
CA ASN A 7 34.29 15.90 -44.68
C ASN A 7 33.27 15.25 -43.71
N THR A 8 33.40 14.00 -43.30
CA THR A 8 34.52 13.48 -42.51
C THR A 8 34.59 11.95 -42.58
N ASN A 9 35.82 11.48 -42.78
CA ASN A 9 36.40 10.16 -42.49
C ASN A 9 35.83 9.47 -41.23
N ASP A 10 35.52 8.18 -41.24
CA ASP A 10 36.41 6.99 -41.29
C ASP A 10 36.87 6.52 -39.89
N ASN A 11 36.62 5.21 -39.65
CA ASN A 11 37.30 4.27 -38.76
C ASN A 11 37.42 4.61 -37.25
N ARG A 12 37.35 3.67 -36.29
CA ARG A 12 37.62 2.23 -36.28
C ARG A 12 37.14 1.65 -34.94
N PHE A 13 36.72 0.38 -34.95
CA PHE A 13 36.81 -0.62 -33.87
C PHE A 13 37.32 -0.15 -32.49
N GLN A 14 36.56 -0.43 -31.41
CA GLN A 14 36.97 -1.41 -30.39
C GLN A 14 35.79 -1.86 -29.53
N SER A 15 35.67 -3.18 -29.45
CA SER A 15 34.93 -4.01 -28.53
C SER A 15 35.15 -3.64 -27.06
N THR A 16 34.07 -3.39 -26.31
CA THR A 16 33.97 -3.79 -24.90
C THR A 16 32.55 -4.31 -24.65
N ALA A 17 32.44 -5.61 -24.40
CA ALA A 17 31.26 -6.22 -23.84
C ALA A 17 30.97 -5.52 -22.49
N ARG A 18 29.89 -4.75 -22.42
CA ARG A 18 29.34 -4.34 -21.12
C ARG A 18 28.76 -5.61 -20.49
N ARG A 19 29.49 -6.15 -19.52
CA ARG A 19 28.98 -7.12 -18.55
C ARG A 19 27.58 -6.68 -18.16
N ALA A 20 26.60 -7.56 -18.37
CA ALA A 20 25.35 -7.50 -17.64
C ALA A 20 25.72 -7.47 -16.15
N ASP A 21 25.46 -6.34 -15.50
CA ASP A 21 25.57 -6.22 -14.06
C ASP A 21 24.46 -7.08 -13.48
N ASP A 22 24.81 -8.33 -13.18
CA ASP A 22 23.97 -9.35 -12.54
C ASP A 22 23.79 -8.96 -11.06
N ARG A 23 23.22 -7.77 -10.81
CA ARG A 23 22.70 -7.39 -9.49
C ARG A 23 21.42 -8.15 -9.30
N ARG A 24 21.56 -9.42 -8.90
CA ARG A 24 20.51 -10.21 -8.29
C ARG A 24 19.95 -9.38 -7.14
N THR A 25 18.78 -8.77 -7.34
CA THR A 25 17.99 -8.15 -6.29
C THR A 25 17.72 -9.23 -5.26
N ALA A 26 18.48 -9.21 -4.16
CA ALA A 26 18.18 -10.03 -3.01
C ALA A 26 16.86 -9.52 -2.44
N THR A 27 15.79 -10.29 -2.59
CA THR A 27 14.53 -10.03 -1.89
C THR A 27 14.77 -10.31 -0.41
N VAL A 28 14.67 -9.30 0.46
CA VAL A 28 14.52 -9.60 1.89
C VAL A 28 13.14 -10.21 2.04
N ALA A 29 13.11 -11.49 2.39
CA ALA A 29 11.87 -12.12 2.77
C ALA A 29 11.27 -11.35 3.97
N PRO A 30 9.94 -11.14 4.03
CA PRO A 30 9.27 -10.55 5.19
C PRO A 30 9.68 -11.19 6.52
N THR A 31 10.04 -12.47 6.47
CA THR A 31 10.59 -13.25 7.59
C THR A 31 11.84 -12.62 8.22
N ALA A 32 12.69 -11.92 7.47
CA ALA A 32 13.88 -11.27 8.01
C ALA A 32 13.55 -9.96 8.76
N LEU A 33 12.33 -9.43 8.61
CA LEU A 33 11.84 -8.25 9.32
C LEU A 33 11.13 -8.60 10.63
N ARG A 34 10.95 -9.89 10.95
CA ARG A 34 10.27 -10.37 12.17
C ARG A 34 10.82 -9.77 13.48
N GLY A 35 12.09 -9.36 13.53
CA GLY A 35 12.68 -8.71 14.71
C GLY A 35 12.27 -7.25 14.92
N HIS A 36 11.58 -6.65 13.94
CA HIS A 36 11.09 -5.26 13.96
C HIS A 36 9.58 -5.17 13.77
N LEU A 37 8.88 -6.31 13.84
CA LEU A 37 7.43 -6.39 13.93
C LEU A 37 7.02 -6.45 15.40
N ASN A 38 5.82 -5.94 15.68
CA ASN A 38 5.19 -6.19 16.96
C ASN A 38 4.87 -7.69 17.09
N PRO A 39 4.70 -8.23 18.31
CA PRO A 39 4.23 -9.60 18.49
C PRO A 39 2.93 -9.86 17.71
N PRO A 40 2.72 -11.08 17.17
CA PRO A 40 1.46 -11.43 16.54
C PRO A 40 0.29 -11.30 17.52
N ALA A 41 -0.85 -10.84 17.01
CA ALA A 41 -2.09 -10.83 17.75
C ALA A 41 -2.57 -12.27 18.00
N SER A 42 -3.31 -12.47 19.08
CA SER A 42 -4.00 -13.72 19.34
C SER A 42 -5.28 -13.85 18.50
N GLU A 43 -5.67 -15.09 18.25
CA GLU A 43 -6.96 -15.40 17.60
C GLU A 43 -8.14 -14.72 18.32
N ALA A 44 -8.08 -14.62 19.65
CA ALA A 44 -9.12 -14.01 20.46
C ALA A 44 -9.22 -12.49 20.27
N GLU A 45 -8.08 -11.80 20.15
CA GLU A 45 -8.04 -10.35 19.89
C GLU A 45 -8.60 -10.04 18.50
N VAL A 46 -8.20 -10.81 17.48
CA VAL A 46 -8.71 -10.63 16.12
C VAL A 46 -10.22 -10.92 16.05
N GLN A 47 -10.69 -11.98 16.70
CA GLN A 47 -12.13 -12.28 16.77
C GLN A 47 -12.93 -11.25 17.59
N ALA A 48 -12.32 -10.65 18.61
CA ALA A 48 -12.95 -9.57 19.37
C ALA A 48 -13.16 -8.36 18.46
N PHE A 49 -12.11 -7.93 17.76
CA PHE A 49 -12.18 -6.85 16.78
C PHE A 49 -13.26 -7.09 15.73
N GLU A 50 -13.28 -8.26 15.08
CA GLU A 50 -14.26 -8.62 14.05
C GLU A 50 -15.71 -8.55 14.56
N ARG A 51 -15.95 -8.99 15.81
CA ARG A 51 -17.28 -8.91 16.44
C ARG A 51 -17.66 -7.48 16.81
N GLU A 52 -16.74 -6.73 17.39
CA GLU A 52 -16.97 -5.34 17.81
C GLU A 52 -17.27 -4.44 16.61
N GLN A 53 -16.53 -4.63 15.52
CA GLN A 53 -16.68 -3.85 14.30
C GLN A 53 -17.69 -4.45 13.31
N ASN A 54 -18.27 -5.61 13.61
CA ASN A 54 -19.18 -6.35 12.73
C ASN A 54 -18.64 -6.57 11.31
N VAL A 55 -17.38 -6.98 11.23
CA VAL A 55 -16.68 -7.29 9.98
C VAL A 55 -16.01 -8.65 10.03
N THR A 56 -15.65 -9.20 8.87
CA THR A 56 -14.68 -10.28 8.78
C THR A 56 -13.45 -9.73 8.08
N LEU A 57 -12.29 -9.79 8.71
CA LEU A 57 -11.06 -9.24 8.15
C LEU A 57 -10.61 -10.03 6.91
N PRO A 58 -10.06 -9.36 5.89
CA PRO A 58 -9.47 -10.02 4.73
C PRO A 58 -8.43 -11.07 5.15
N GLN A 59 -8.47 -12.25 4.51
CA GLN A 59 -7.67 -13.40 4.93
C GLN A 59 -6.17 -13.10 4.98
N ALA A 60 -5.65 -12.35 3.99
CA ALA A 60 -4.25 -11.95 3.93
C ALA A 60 -3.83 -11.07 5.13
N TYR A 61 -4.68 -10.11 5.51
CA TYR A 61 -4.42 -9.25 6.67
C TYR A 61 -4.56 -10.02 7.99
N ARG A 62 -5.59 -10.87 8.12
CA ARG A 62 -5.72 -11.78 9.27
C ARG A 62 -4.47 -12.63 9.47
N ARG A 63 -3.93 -13.19 8.37
CA ARG A 63 -2.69 -13.98 8.41
C ARG A 63 -1.49 -13.16 8.87
N PHE A 64 -1.35 -11.92 8.40
CA PHE A 64 -0.32 -11.00 8.89
C PHE A 64 -0.41 -10.83 10.41
N LEU A 65 -1.59 -10.51 10.94
CA LEU A 65 -1.82 -10.30 12.37
C LEU A 65 -1.46 -11.54 13.21
N LEU A 66 -1.86 -12.73 12.77
CA LEU A 66 -1.71 -13.97 13.54
C LEU A 66 -0.32 -14.63 13.40
N GLU A 67 0.35 -14.47 12.27
CA GLU A 67 1.58 -15.22 11.95
C GLU A 67 2.85 -14.36 11.88
N LEU A 68 2.71 -13.07 11.55
CA LEU A 68 3.83 -12.15 11.31
C LEU A 68 3.96 -11.12 12.43
N GLY A 69 2.90 -10.37 12.73
CA GLY A 69 2.91 -9.34 13.76
C GLY A 69 1.66 -8.44 13.75
N ASP A 70 1.35 -7.83 14.89
CA ASP A 70 0.32 -6.79 15.03
C ASP A 70 0.90 -5.40 14.75
N GLY A 71 1.29 -5.18 13.50
CA GLY A 71 1.97 -3.96 13.06
C GLY A 71 3.49 -3.99 13.25
N GLY A 72 4.13 -2.82 13.15
CA GLY A 72 5.58 -2.63 13.24
C GLY A 72 6.18 -2.14 11.93
N VAL A 73 7.42 -2.56 11.62
CA VAL A 73 8.14 -2.02 10.46
C VAL A 73 7.39 -2.26 9.15
N GLY A 74 7.32 -1.22 8.32
CA GLY A 74 6.53 -1.21 7.10
C GLY A 74 6.76 0.07 6.30
N PRO A 75 6.01 0.26 5.21
CA PRO A 75 5.97 1.52 4.47
C PRO A 75 5.75 2.74 5.37
N HIS A 76 6.31 3.89 4.98
CA HIS A 76 6.18 5.17 5.70
C HIS A 76 6.60 5.07 7.18
N TYR A 77 5.68 5.32 8.11
CA TYR A 77 5.92 5.21 9.55
C TYR A 77 5.68 3.81 10.13
N GLY A 78 5.42 2.82 9.27
CA GLY A 78 5.15 1.44 9.67
C GLY A 78 3.68 1.06 9.61
N VAL A 79 3.43 -0.23 9.76
CA VAL A 79 2.08 -0.78 9.86
C VAL A 79 1.56 -0.53 11.27
N LEU A 80 0.38 0.07 11.36
CA LEU A 80 -0.31 0.34 12.63
C LEU A 80 -0.75 -0.97 13.29
N PRO A 81 -0.71 -1.06 14.62
CA PRO A 81 -1.33 -2.18 15.32
C PRO A 81 -2.86 -2.12 15.16
N LEU A 82 -3.53 -3.26 15.24
CA LEU A 82 -4.97 -3.40 14.98
C LEU A 82 -5.82 -2.50 15.88
N HIS A 83 -5.38 -2.19 17.10
CA HIS A 83 -6.12 -1.30 17.99
C HIS A 83 -6.08 0.17 17.58
N GLU A 84 -5.19 0.55 16.64
CA GLU A 84 -5.09 1.88 16.04
C GLU A 84 -5.71 1.94 14.63
N TRP A 85 -6.57 0.98 14.27
CA TRP A 85 -7.25 0.88 12.97
C TRP A 85 -8.12 2.11 12.60
N SER A 86 -8.39 2.97 13.56
CA SER A 86 -9.32 4.10 13.48
C SER A 86 -8.60 5.38 12.99
N LEU A 87 -9.25 6.12 12.10
CA LEU A 87 -8.94 7.48 11.65
C LEU A 87 -9.61 8.60 12.50
N GLY A 88 -10.62 8.31 13.32
CA GLY A 88 -11.35 9.29 14.15
C GLY A 88 -12.87 9.06 14.24
N GLU A 89 -13.64 10.13 14.52
CA GLU A 89 -15.05 10.05 14.97
C GLU A 89 -16.11 9.65 13.90
N SER A 90 -15.70 9.19 12.71
CA SER A 90 -16.62 8.92 11.58
C SER A 90 -16.25 7.62 10.86
N GLU A 91 -16.57 6.48 11.49
CA GLU A 91 -16.10 5.16 11.04
C GLU A 91 -17.20 4.12 10.97
N TRP A 92 -17.27 3.48 9.80
CA TRP A 92 -18.24 2.41 9.53
C TRP A 92 -17.57 1.26 8.77
N PRO A 93 -16.69 0.49 9.41
CA PRO A 93 -16.00 -0.63 8.77
C PRO A 93 -16.99 -1.69 8.25
N ALA A 94 -18.17 -1.82 8.86
CA ALA A 94 -19.22 -2.74 8.41
C ALA A 94 -20.05 -2.24 7.21
N GLN A 95 -20.06 -0.93 6.93
CA GLN A 95 -20.79 -0.40 5.79
C GLN A 95 -20.10 -0.76 4.48
N GLU A 96 -20.86 -0.90 3.40
CA GLU A 96 -20.29 -1.33 2.12
C GLU A 96 -19.34 -0.28 1.56
N SER A 97 -18.10 -0.71 1.29
CA SER A 97 -17.13 0.16 0.67
C SER A 97 -17.59 0.54 -0.75
N PRO A 98 -17.54 1.83 -1.07
CA PRO A 98 -17.93 2.40 -2.36
C PRO A 98 -16.95 2.11 -3.50
N PHE A 99 -15.73 1.67 -3.17
CA PHE A 99 -14.66 1.48 -4.15
C PHE A 99 -14.90 0.23 -4.99
N ASP A 100 -14.86 0.40 -6.31
CA ASP A 100 -14.85 -0.68 -7.29
C ASP A 100 -13.56 -0.64 -8.14
N LEU A 101 -13.21 -1.77 -8.76
CA LEU A 101 -12.07 -1.88 -9.68
C LEU A 101 -12.43 -1.26 -11.04
N GLY A 102 -12.52 0.06 -11.09
CA GLY A 102 -12.81 0.76 -12.36
C GLY A 102 -13.31 2.19 -12.21
N ARG A 103 -13.80 2.58 -11.04
CA ARG A 103 -14.25 3.94 -10.74
C ARG A 103 -13.31 4.61 -9.77
N ASN A 104 -12.38 5.39 -10.32
CA ASN A 104 -11.88 6.54 -9.59
C ASN A 104 -13.02 7.57 -9.60
N ARG A 105 -13.73 7.77 -8.48
CA ARG A 105 -14.81 8.77 -8.42
C ARG A 105 -14.17 10.14 -8.23
N GLU A 106 -13.90 10.84 -9.33
CA GLU A 106 -13.52 12.26 -9.33
C GLU A 106 -14.48 13.14 -8.51
N GLU A 107 -15.74 12.72 -8.39
CA GLU A 107 -16.80 13.38 -7.63
C GLU A 107 -16.53 13.41 -6.11
N TRP A 108 -15.54 12.67 -5.61
CA TRP A 108 -15.30 12.50 -4.18
C TRP A 108 -14.37 13.55 -3.56
N TRP A 109 -13.73 14.35 -4.41
CA TRP A 109 -12.66 15.24 -4.00
C TRP A 109 -13.14 16.66 -3.63
N GLU A 110 -14.42 16.98 -3.82
CA GLU A 110 -14.98 18.34 -3.64
C GLU A 110 -16.24 18.40 -2.75
N GLY A 111 -16.58 17.30 -2.05
CA GLY A 111 -17.84 17.16 -1.31
C GLY A 111 -17.75 17.32 0.21
N THR A 112 -18.86 17.72 0.83
CA THR A 112 -19.15 17.46 2.25
C THR A 112 -20.01 16.20 2.32
N TRP A 113 -19.56 15.19 3.06
CA TRP A 113 -20.20 13.87 3.12
C TRP A 113 -21.08 13.74 4.35
N GLU A 114 -22.24 13.11 4.20
CA GLU A 114 -22.96 12.52 5.33
C GLU A 114 -22.34 11.16 5.67
N ASP A 115 -22.57 10.68 6.90
CA ASP A 115 -21.98 9.45 7.43
C ASP A 115 -22.18 8.22 6.53
N ASP A 116 -23.35 8.09 5.90
CA ASP A 116 -23.71 6.98 5.00
C ASP A 116 -23.16 7.14 3.58
N ASP A 117 -22.70 8.34 3.20
CA ASP A 117 -22.03 8.60 1.92
C ASP A 117 -20.52 8.85 2.06
N HIS A 118 -19.95 8.70 3.25
CA HIS A 118 -18.52 8.95 3.47
C HIS A 118 -17.63 8.02 2.62
N PRO A 119 -16.55 8.55 2.01
CA PRO A 119 -15.76 7.79 1.06
C PRO A 119 -14.96 6.63 1.66
N TYR A 120 -14.66 6.71 2.96
CA TYR A 120 -13.84 5.71 3.66
C TYR A 120 -14.66 4.70 4.45
N ARG A 121 -15.99 4.68 4.30
CA ARG A 121 -16.80 3.59 4.85
C ARG A 121 -16.32 2.25 4.27
N GLY A 122 -16.43 1.20 5.09
CA GLY A 122 -15.94 -0.12 4.73
C GLY A 122 -14.43 -0.27 4.68
N THR A 123 -13.69 0.66 5.29
CA THR A 123 -12.22 0.63 5.37
C THR A 123 -11.73 0.75 6.81
N ILE A 124 -10.49 0.33 7.04
CA ILE A 124 -9.74 0.55 8.27
C ILE A 124 -8.36 1.11 7.94
N SER A 125 -7.77 1.91 8.81
CA SER A 125 -6.40 2.39 8.65
C SER A 125 -5.40 1.29 8.97
N VAL A 126 -4.33 1.18 8.17
CA VAL A 126 -3.25 0.20 8.40
C VAL A 126 -1.86 0.83 8.36
N VAL A 127 -1.72 2.04 7.81
CA VAL A 127 -0.49 2.83 7.85
C VAL A 127 -0.85 4.29 8.04
N HIS A 128 -0.16 4.96 8.95
CA HIS A 128 -0.07 6.42 8.98
C HIS A 128 1.10 6.86 8.09
N GLN A 129 0.84 7.63 7.04
CA GLN A 129 1.88 8.09 6.11
C GLN A 129 2.52 9.43 6.49
N GLY A 130 1.92 10.18 7.42
CA GLY A 130 2.28 11.57 7.71
C GLY A 130 1.30 12.56 7.11
N CYS A 131 1.27 13.80 7.64
CA CYS A 131 0.48 14.91 7.09
C CYS A 131 -0.98 14.57 6.77
N ALA A 132 -1.67 13.86 7.69
CA ALA A 132 -3.06 13.41 7.52
C ALA A 132 -3.30 12.41 6.37
N ASN A 133 -2.26 11.77 5.83
CA ASN A 133 -2.38 10.71 4.83
C ASN A 133 -2.24 9.33 5.46
N TYR A 134 -2.98 8.38 4.91
CA TYR A 134 -3.10 7.02 5.42
C TYR A 134 -3.14 6.03 4.26
N THR A 135 -2.66 4.82 4.51
CA THR A 135 -3.06 3.66 3.70
C THR A 135 -4.20 2.96 4.44
N LEU A 136 -5.32 2.78 3.75
CA LEU A 136 -6.52 2.12 4.25
C LEU A 136 -6.66 0.73 3.61
N LEU A 137 -7.11 -0.23 4.40
CA LEU A 137 -7.51 -1.56 3.95
C LEU A 137 -9.03 -1.61 3.79
N ILE A 138 -9.50 -2.05 2.63
CA ILE A 138 -10.93 -2.27 2.39
C ILE A 138 -11.35 -3.59 3.06
N VAL A 139 -12.27 -3.53 4.02
CA VAL A 139 -12.70 -4.68 4.82
C VAL A 139 -14.08 -5.20 4.44
N THR A 140 -14.87 -4.42 3.70
CA THR A 140 -16.21 -4.77 3.18
C THR A 140 -16.40 -4.24 1.76
N GLY A 141 -17.40 -4.75 1.04
CA GLY A 141 -17.68 -4.35 -0.35
C GLY A 141 -16.85 -5.07 -1.41
N GLN A 142 -16.98 -4.65 -2.66
CA GLN A 142 -16.48 -5.38 -3.82
C GLN A 142 -14.95 -5.52 -3.86
N CYS A 143 -14.23 -4.51 -3.38
CA CYS A 143 -12.77 -4.47 -3.36
C CYS A 143 -12.14 -4.99 -2.05
N ARG A 144 -12.91 -5.70 -1.22
CA ARG A 144 -12.43 -6.23 0.07
C ARG A 144 -11.10 -6.96 -0.05
N GLY A 145 -10.14 -6.58 0.79
CA GLY A 145 -8.78 -7.10 0.84
C GLY A 145 -7.73 -6.23 0.16
N ARG A 146 -8.16 -5.27 -0.69
CA ARG A 146 -7.27 -4.32 -1.35
C ARG A 146 -6.99 -3.10 -0.47
N LEU A 147 -5.93 -2.39 -0.81
CA LEU A 147 -5.53 -1.16 -0.13
C LEU A 147 -5.78 0.06 -1.01
N LEU A 148 -5.93 1.21 -0.37
CA LEU A 148 -5.89 2.52 -1.00
C LEU A 148 -5.03 3.47 -0.16
N ASP A 149 -4.38 4.41 -0.82
CA ASP A 149 -3.85 5.59 -0.14
C ASP A 149 -4.90 6.69 -0.15
N ALA A 150 -5.04 7.41 0.95
CA ALA A 150 -6.07 8.42 1.15
C ALA A 150 -5.63 9.54 2.10
N SER A 151 -6.19 10.73 1.95
CA SER A 151 -6.04 11.85 2.90
C SER A 151 -7.26 11.95 3.83
N LEU A 152 -7.10 12.40 5.08
CA LEU A 152 -8.23 12.54 6.03
C LEU A 152 -9.30 13.52 5.55
N ASP A 153 -8.91 14.55 4.81
CA ASP A 153 -9.84 15.54 4.25
C ASP A 153 -10.57 15.02 3.01
N ALA A 154 -10.34 13.76 2.63
CA ALA A 154 -10.89 13.15 1.43
C ALA A 154 -10.62 13.96 0.15
N SER A 155 -9.52 14.72 0.09
CA SER A 155 -9.08 15.40 -1.14
C SER A 155 -8.42 14.45 -2.15
N PHE A 156 -7.98 13.27 -1.72
CA PHE A 156 -7.42 12.25 -2.60
C PHE A 156 -7.63 10.83 -2.05
N ALA A 157 -7.91 9.88 -2.95
CA ALA A 157 -7.77 8.47 -2.69
C ALA A 157 -7.41 7.68 -3.97
N GLN A 158 -6.51 6.70 -3.82
CA GLN A 158 -6.05 5.85 -4.92
C GLN A 158 -5.92 4.40 -4.48
N VAL A 159 -6.69 3.52 -5.12
CA VAL A 159 -6.61 2.07 -4.92
C VAL A 159 -5.31 1.52 -5.51
N TRP A 160 -4.63 0.67 -4.75
CA TRP A 160 -3.44 -0.05 -5.19
C TRP A 160 -3.80 -1.20 -6.14
N GLY A 161 -2.93 -1.45 -7.12
CA GLY A 161 -3.10 -2.54 -8.09
C GLY A 161 -2.85 -3.94 -7.49
N ASP A 162 -2.30 -4.01 -6.28
CA ASP A 162 -2.02 -5.25 -5.55
C ASP A 162 -3.29 -6.05 -5.30
N GLU A 163 -3.16 -7.37 -5.30
CA GLU A 163 -4.28 -8.29 -5.10
C GLU A 163 -4.82 -8.21 -3.67
N ASP A 164 -3.92 -8.15 -2.68
CA ASP A 164 -4.27 -8.10 -1.26
C ASP A 164 -3.19 -7.41 -0.40
N PHE A 165 -3.44 -7.37 0.91
CA PHE A 165 -2.52 -6.83 1.92
C PHE A 165 -1.12 -7.46 1.88
N LEU A 166 -1.00 -8.78 1.74
CA LEU A 166 0.30 -9.43 1.78
C LEU A 166 1.08 -9.12 0.50
N ALA A 167 0.45 -9.21 -0.68
CA ALA A 167 1.10 -8.85 -1.94
C ALA A 167 1.66 -7.41 -1.90
N TRP A 168 0.90 -6.47 -1.33
CA TRP A 168 1.35 -5.10 -1.10
C TRP A 168 2.51 -5.01 -0.09
N TYR A 169 2.38 -5.66 1.07
CA TYR A 169 3.39 -5.59 2.14
C TYR A 169 4.72 -6.23 1.73
N GLU A 170 4.68 -7.35 1.00
CA GLU A 170 5.87 -8.09 0.56
C GLU A 170 6.65 -7.39 -0.56
N ARG A 171 6.00 -6.46 -1.29
CA ARG A 171 6.68 -5.63 -2.30
C ARG A 171 7.63 -4.61 -1.67
N TRP A 172 7.25 -4.04 -0.53
CA TRP A 172 7.99 -2.96 0.12
C TRP A 172 9.46 -3.29 0.43
N PRO A 173 9.80 -4.45 1.04
CA PRO A 173 11.20 -4.83 1.25
C PRO A 173 12.00 -4.95 -0.05
N ALA A 174 11.37 -5.44 -1.13
CA ALA A 174 12.01 -5.58 -2.43
C ALA A 174 12.34 -4.21 -3.07
N GLU A 175 11.49 -3.20 -2.85
CA GLU A 175 11.71 -1.83 -3.35
C GLU A 175 12.81 -1.08 -2.58
N VAL A 176 12.83 -1.23 -1.25
CA VAL A 176 13.88 -0.68 -0.38
C VAL A 176 15.25 -1.20 -0.82
N LEU A 177 15.35 -2.50 -1.13
CA LEU A 177 16.61 -3.12 -1.58
C LEU A 177 16.97 -2.82 -3.03
N ALA A 178 15.97 -2.57 -3.88
CA ALA A 178 16.19 -2.14 -5.25
C ALA A 178 16.62 -0.66 -5.36
N GLY A 179 16.66 0.08 -4.26
CA GLY A 179 16.95 1.53 -4.26
C GLY A 179 15.89 2.34 -5.02
N ARG A 180 14.69 1.77 -5.20
CA ARG A 180 13.55 2.39 -5.92
C ARG A 180 12.48 2.93 -4.97
N GLY A 181 12.84 3.16 -3.71
CA GLY A 181 11.94 3.76 -2.75
C GLY A 181 11.46 5.12 -3.24
N ARG A 182 10.20 5.23 -3.63
CA ARG A 182 9.50 6.51 -3.77
C ARG A 182 9.19 7.00 -2.34
N TRP A 183 10.21 7.47 -1.64
CA TRP A 183 10.06 8.11 -0.34
C TRP A 183 10.36 9.59 -0.53
N GLY A 184 9.30 10.38 -0.67
CA GLY A 184 9.32 11.83 -0.71
C GLY A 184 8.26 12.35 0.24
#